data_AF-A0A536NX79-F1
#
_entry.id   AF-A0A536NX79-F1
#
_cell.length_a   1.000
_cell.length_b   1.000
_cell.length_c   1.000
_cell.angle_alpha   90.00
_cell.angle_beta   90.00
_cell.angle_gamma   90.00
#
_symmetry.space_group_name_H-M   'P 1'
#
loop_
_entity.id
_entity.type
_entity.pdbx_description
1 polymer ?
#
loop_
_entity_poly.entity_id
_entity_poly.type
_entity_poly.pdbx_seq_one_letter_code
_entity_poly.pdbx_strand_id
1 'polypeptide(L)'
;MSGLALKFARSQIVPLVDEGLGNSSYLVSLGDGRALVVDPRRDPSPYLELAERLNLRIVFSVETHLHADFISGSRELAAYGAAILAPAASHLATVYRGLEDGEEVDLGGLTLRATATPGHTPEH
;
A
#
# COMPACT_ATOMS: atom_id res chain seq x y z
N MET A 1 -31.40 16.75 9.67
CA MET A 1 -30.23 17.12 8.84
C MET A 1 -29.15 17.67 9.75
N SER A 2 -28.30 16.81 10.30
CA SER A 2 -27.10 17.23 11.02
C SER A 2 -25.95 16.38 10.50
N GLY A 3 -25.24 16.91 9.51
CA GLY A 3 -24.04 16.30 8.97
C GLY A 3 -22.97 16.30 10.05
N LEU A 4 -22.65 15.11 10.55
CA LEU A 4 -21.46 14.90 11.34
C LEU A 4 -20.27 15.00 10.39
N ALA A 5 -19.73 16.21 10.22
CA ALA A 5 -18.44 16.39 9.58
C ALA A 5 -17.42 15.69 10.47
N LEU A 6 -17.02 14.46 10.11
CA LEU A 6 -15.87 13.81 10.71
C LEU A 6 -14.69 14.75 10.53
N LYS A 7 -14.14 15.24 11.64
CA LYS A 7 -12.85 15.92 11.66
C LYS A 7 -11.82 14.90 11.22
N PHE A 8 -11.39 14.97 9.96
CA PHE A 8 -10.36 14.09 9.41
C PHE A 8 -9.05 14.32 10.17
N ALA A 9 -8.53 13.27 10.81
CA ALA A 9 -7.16 13.28 11.28
C ALA A 9 -6.22 13.40 10.07
N ARG A 10 -5.04 14.02 10.25
CA ARG A 10 -4.04 14.25 9.20
C ARG A 10 -3.54 12.96 8.52
N SER A 11 -3.81 11.78 9.05
CA SER A 11 -3.47 10.49 8.44
C SER A 11 -4.50 9.45 8.89
N GLN A 12 -4.98 8.62 7.97
CA GLN A 12 -5.99 7.59 8.23
C GLN A 12 -5.55 6.28 7.60
N ILE A 13 -5.70 5.17 8.33
CA ILE A 13 -5.45 3.81 7.86
C ILE A 13 -6.82 3.12 7.72
N VAL A 14 -7.12 2.59 6.54
CA VAL A 14 -8.37 1.88 6.26
C VAL A 14 -8.04 0.45 5.82
N PRO A 15 -8.43 -0.58 6.58
CA PRO A 15 -8.26 -1.96 6.15
C PRO A 15 -9.26 -2.31 5.05
N LEU A 16 -8.82 -3.09 4.07
CA LEU A 16 -9.65 -3.79 3.09
C LEU A 16 -9.35 -5.29 3.24
N VAL A 17 -10.30 -6.02 3.80
CA VAL A 17 -10.15 -7.44 4.14
C VAL A 17 -10.84 -8.30 3.09
N ASP A 18 -10.09 -9.26 2.56
CA ASP A 18 -10.62 -10.34 1.73
C ASP A 18 -10.79 -11.58 2.61
N GLU A 19 -12.01 -11.81 3.10
CA GLU A 19 -12.30 -12.95 3.98
C GLU A 19 -12.12 -14.32 3.28
N GLY A 20 -12.27 -14.36 1.95
CA GLY A 20 -12.12 -15.59 1.18
C GLY A 20 -10.66 -16.03 1.08
N LEU A 21 -9.75 -15.07 0.98
CA LEU A 21 -8.30 -15.32 0.94
C LEU A 21 -7.64 -15.28 2.33
N GLY A 22 -8.30 -14.68 3.32
CA GLY A 22 -7.68 -14.38 4.60
C GLY A 22 -6.65 -13.25 4.51
N ASN A 23 -6.73 -12.40 3.47
CA ASN A 23 -5.79 -11.30 3.24
C ASN A 23 -6.32 -9.98 3.82
N SER A 24 -5.44 -9.20 4.44
CA SER A 24 -5.72 -7.82 4.86
C SER A 24 -4.78 -6.88 4.14
N SER A 25 -5.36 -6.03 3.31
CA SER A 25 -4.67 -4.93 2.65
C SER A 25 -5.04 -3.61 3.32
N TYR A 26 -4.22 -2.57 3.13
CA TYR A 26 -4.43 -1.30 3.82
C TYR A 26 -4.30 -0.13 2.87
N LEU A 27 -5.29 0.75 2.83
CA LEU A 27 -5.14 2.08 2.25
C LEU A 27 -4.77 3.07 3.36
N VAL A 28 -3.66 3.79 3.18
CA VAL A 28 -3.18 4.78 4.15
C VAL A 28 -3.13 6.16 3.50
N SER A 29 -3.90 7.10 4.04
CA SER A 29 -3.85 8.52 3.67
C SER A 29 -2.59 9.17 4.23
N LEU A 30 -1.87 9.91 3.38
CA LEU A 30 -0.63 10.62 3.72
C LEU A 30 -0.86 12.04 4.23
N GLY A 31 -2.12 12.51 4.23
CA GLY A 31 -2.52 13.80 4.81
C GLY A 31 -2.50 14.99 3.86
N ASP A 32 -2.05 14.80 2.62
CA ASP A 32 -1.92 15.83 1.59
C ASP A 32 -2.72 15.49 0.31
N GLY A 33 -3.72 14.59 0.44
CA GLY A 33 -4.49 14.09 -0.70
C GLY A 33 -3.85 12.92 -1.42
N ARG A 34 -2.66 12.47 -1.01
CA ARG A 34 -2.03 11.24 -1.51
C ARG A 34 -2.31 10.05 -0.57
N ALA A 35 -2.18 8.85 -1.13
CA ALA A 35 -2.32 7.59 -0.40
C ALA A 35 -1.27 6.56 -0.82
N LEU A 36 -0.99 5.62 0.07
CA LEU A 36 -0.32 4.36 -0.24
C LEU A 36 -1.30 3.19 -0.03
N VAL A 37 -1.05 2.09 -0.74
CA VAL A 37 -1.73 0.81 -0.50
C VAL A 37 -0.69 -0.24 -0.12
N VAL A 38 -0.93 -1.00 0.95
CA VAL A 38 -0.10 -2.13 1.39
C VAL A 38 -0.77 -3.44 1.00
N ASP A 39 0.01 -4.34 0.41
CA ASP A 39 -0.35 -5.71 -0.02
C ASP A 39 -1.65 -5.77 -0.85
N PRO A 40 -1.76 -4.96 -1.93
CA PRO A 40 -2.95 -4.97 -2.76
C PRO A 40 -3.15 -6.33 -3.42
N ARG A 41 -4.39 -6.83 -3.43
CA ARG A 41 -4.77 -7.95 -4.29
C ARG A 41 -4.86 -7.48 -5.75
N ARG A 42 -4.83 -8.44 -6.69
CA ARG A 42 -4.80 -8.20 -8.14
C ARG A 42 -5.86 -7.23 -8.65
N ASP A 43 -7.10 -7.37 -8.20
CA ASP A 43 -8.19 -6.47 -8.58
C ASP A 43 -8.00 -5.10 -7.91
N PRO A 44 -7.66 -4.04 -8.66
CA PRO A 44 -7.35 -2.74 -8.08
C PRO A 44 -8.61 -1.94 -7.71
N SER A 45 -9.79 -2.37 -8.17
CA SER A 45 -11.02 -1.57 -8.14
C SER A 45 -11.41 -1.14 -6.71
N PRO A 46 -11.38 -2.03 -5.69
CA PRO A 46 -11.73 -1.64 -4.33
C PRO A 46 -10.85 -0.51 -3.77
N TYR A 47 -9.56 -0.49 -4.14
CA TYR A 47 -8.62 0.54 -3.70
C TYR A 47 -8.88 1.86 -4.42
N LEU A 48 -9.08 1.83 -5.74
CA LEU A 48 -9.35 3.01 -6.56
C LEU A 48 -10.68 3.67 -6.15
N GLU A 49 -11.73 2.88 -5.97
CA GLU A 49 -13.04 3.36 -5.52
C GLU A 49 -12.98 3.96 -4.11
N LEU A 50 -12.25 3.34 -3.19
CA LEU A 50 -12.07 3.88 -1.85
C LEU A 50 -11.26 5.18 -1.87
N ALA A 51 -10.18 5.23 -2.65
CA ALA A 51 -9.37 6.44 -2.81
C ALA A 51 -10.22 7.59 -3.36
N GLU A 52 -11.03 7.34 -4.39
CA GLU A 52 -11.96 8.33 -4.97
C GLU A 52 -12.94 8.86 -3.91
N ARG A 53 -13.60 7.97 -3.16
CA ARG A 53 -14.54 8.36 -2.09
C ARG A 53 -13.90 9.21 -1.00
N LEU A 54 -12.61 9.04 -0.77
CA LEU A 54 -11.83 9.79 0.22
C LEU A 54 -11.12 11.01 -0.37
N ASN A 55 -11.30 11.31 -1.67
CA ASN A 55 -10.57 12.35 -2.40
C ASN A 55 -9.03 12.18 -2.31
N LEU A 56 -8.58 10.94 -2.46
CA LEU A 56 -7.16 10.56 -2.41
C LEU A 56 -6.67 10.08 -3.78
N ARG A 57 -5.39 10.29 -4.04
CA ARG A 57 -4.66 9.67 -5.15
C ARG A 57 -3.68 8.64 -4.62
N ILE A 58 -3.80 7.39 -5.07
CA ILE A 58 -2.82 6.35 -4.76
C ILE A 58 -1.54 6.65 -5.53
N VAL A 59 -0.45 6.89 -4.81
CA VAL A 59 0.87 7.23 -5.37
C VAL A 59 1.95 6.22 -4.99
N PHE A 60 1.68 5.36 -4.02
CA PHE A 60 2.56 4.25 -3.65
C PHE A 60 1.77 2.95 -3.54
N SER A 61 2.40 1.87 -3.97
CA SER A 61 2.00 0.50 -3.68
C SER A 61 3.15 -0.16 -2.93
N VAL A 62 2.87 -0.82 -1.81
CA VAL A 62 3.88 -1.41 -0.93
C VAL A 62 3.60 -2.90 -0.81
N GLU A 63 4.60 -3.72 -1.10
CA GLU A 63 4.58 -5.16 -0.82
C GLU A 63 5.39 -5.43 0.44
N THR A 64 4.86 -6.23 1.35
CA THR A 64 5.59 -6.73 2.51
C THR A 64 6.52 -7.90 2.12
N HIS A 65 6.04 -8.80 1.25
CA HIS A 65 6.77 -9.97 0.77
C HIS A 65 6.17 -10.51 -0.54
N LEU A 66 6.79 -11.53 -1.12
CA LEU A 66 6.21 -12.27 -2.24
C LEU A 66 5.09 -13.20 -1.76
N HIS A 67 3.84 -12.80 -2.01
CA HIS A 67 2.65 -13.54 -1.60
C HIS A 67 2.51 -14.90 -2.33
N ALA A 68 2.16 -15.95 -1.57
CA ALA A 68 2.02 -17.32 -2.08
C ALA A 68 0.55 -17.74 -2.32
N ASP A 69 -0.38 -16.94 -1.82
CA ASP A 69 -1.82 -17.22 -1.67
C ASP A 69 -2.68 -16.32 -2.56
N PHE A 70 -2.15 -15.17 -3.01
CA PHE A 70 -2.81 -14.31 -3.99
C PHE A 70 -1.83 -13.65 -4.96
N ILE A 71 -2.37 -13.13 -6.07
CA ILE A 71 -1.59 -12.34 -7.03
C ILE A 71 -1.63 -10.89 -6.57
N SER A 72 -0.47 -10.29 -6.36
CA SER A 72 -0.32 -8.86 -6.04
C SER A 72 -0.93 -7.96 -7.12
N GLY A 73 -1.55 -6.86 -6.68
CA GLY A 73 -2.09 -5.77 -7.49
C GLY A 73 -1.15 -4.59 -7.67
N SER A 74 0.12 -4.68 -7.23
CA SER A 74 1.07 -3.56 -7.32
C SER A 74 1.31 -3.14 -8.77
N ARG A 75 1.33 -4.09 -9.72
CA ARG A 75 1.47 -3.78 -11.15
C ARG A 75 0.24 -3.06 -11.70
N GLU A 76 -0.94 -3.48 -11.28
CA GLU A 76 -2.20 -2.87 -11.65
C GLU A 76 -2.28 -1.44 -11.11
N LEU A 77 -1.93 -1.19 -9.85
CA LEU A 77 -1.86 0.17 -9.29
C LEU A 77 -0.76 1.03 -9.94
N ALA A 78 0.37 0.44 -10.32
CA ALA A 78 1.42 1.15 -11.05
C ALA A 78 0.96 1.65 -12.42
N ALA A 79 0.03 0.94 -13.09
CA ALA A 79 -0.58 1.42 -14.32
C ALA A 79 -1.42 2.71 -14.12
N TYR A 80 -1.84 3.01 -12.88
CA TYR A 80 -2.49 4.27 -12.49
C TYR A 80 -1.50 5.31 -11.93
N GLY A 81 -0.19 5.03 -12.00
CA GLY A 81 0.88 5.96 -11.61
C GLY A 81 1.39 5.80 -10.18
N ALA A 82 1.08 4.71 -9.49
CA ALA A 82 1.70 4.40 -8.19
C ALA A 82 3.14 3.90 -8.36
N ALA A 83 4.06 4.35 -7.51
CA ALA A 83 5.39 3.78 -7.39
C ALA A 83 5.35 2.53 -6.50
N ILE A 84 5.97 1.44 -6.97
CA ILE A 84 6.04 0.19 -6.20
C ILE A 84 7.25 0.25 -5.26
N LEU A 85 7.01 -0.01 -3.98
CA LEU A 85 8.01 -0.21 -2.93
C LEU A 85 7.93 -1.67 -2.49
N ALA A 86 9.06 -2.37 -2.44
CA ALA A 86 9.12 -3.77 -2.01
C ALA A 86 10.51 -4.06 -1.44
N PRO A 87 10.72 -5.17 -0.72
CA PRO A 87 12.05 -5.59 -0.33
C PRO A 87 13.01 -5.67 -1.51
N ALA A 88 14.25 -5.22 -1.34
CA ALA A 88 15.26 -5.24 -2.41
C ALA A 88 15.54 -6.67 -2.93
N ALA A 89 15.39 -7.67 -2.05
CA ALA A 89 15.54 -9.08 -2.37
C ALA A 89 14.32 -9.72 -3.06
N SER A 90 13.21 -8.98 -3.28
CA SER A 90 12.02 -9.53 -3.95
C SER A 90 12.24 -9.84 -5.44
N HIS A 91 13.22 -9.22 -6.09
CA HIS A 91 13.55 -9.42 -7.51
C HIS A 91 12.32 -9.36 -8.44
N LEU A 92 11.38 -8.46 -8.17
CA LEU A 92 10.15 -8.34 -8.95
C LEU A 92 10.46 -8.08 -10.43
N ALA A 93 9.70 -8.72 -11.32
CA ALA A 93 9.85 -8.55 -12.77
C ALA A 93 9.34 -7.18 -13.29
N THR A 94 8.75 -6.36 -12.42
CA THR A 94 8.27 -5.01 -12.73
C THR A 94 9.25 -3.97 -12.17
N VAL A 95 9.15 -2.72 -12.60
CA VAL A 95 9.94 -1.63 -12.00
C VAL A 95 9.42 -1.35 -10.59
N TYR A 96 10.33 -1.33 -9.61
CA TYR A 96 10.07 -1.01 -8.21
C TYR A 96 11.29 -0.35 -7.58
N ARG A 97 11.09 0.34 -6.46
CA ARG A 97 12.17 0.72 -5.55
C ARG A 97 12.33 -0.40 -4.53
N GLY A 98 13.45 -1.11 -4.62
CA GLY A 98 13.87 -2.06 -3.60
C GLY A 98 14.26 -1.32 -2.32
N LEU A 99 13.83 -1.82 -1.17
CA LEU A 99 14.17 -1.29 0.15
C LEU A 99 15.01 -2.31 0.92
N GLU A 100 16.13 -1.86 1.46
CA GLU A 100 16.96 -2.61 2.41
C GLU A 100 16.50 -2.37 3.87
N ASP A 101 16.99 -3.16 4.82
CA ASP A 101 16.69 -2.96 6.24
C ASP A 101 17.07 -1.55 6.72
N GLY A 102 16.15 -0.91 7.44
CA GLY A 102 16.32 0.44 7.95
C GLY A 102 16.21 1.55 6.90
N GLU A 103 16.02 1.22 5.61
CA GLU A 103 15.85 2.25 4.57
C GLU A 103 14.56 3.03 4.78
N GLU A 104 14.65 4.35 4.60
CA GLU A 104 13.55 5.27 4.75
C GLU A 104 13.09 5.83 3.38
N VAL A 105 11.77 5.93 3.25
CA VAL A 105 11.09 6.61 2.15
C VAL A 105 10.33 7.79 2.71
N ASP A 106 10.69 8.99 2.27
CA ASP A 106 9.89 10.19 2.53
C ASP A 106 8.60 10.12 1.71
N LEU A 107 7.47 10.10 2.42
CA LEU A 107 6.13 10.08 1.84
C LEU A 107 5.50 11.47 1.85
N GLY A 108 6.25 12.54 2.09
CA GLY A 108 5.80 13.93 2.14
C GLY A 108 5.04 14.26 3.42
N GLY A 109 5.71 14.11 4.56
CA GLY A 109 5.17 14.39 5.90
C GLY A 109 4.97 13.15 6.78
N LEU A 110 5.09 11.97 6.19
CA LEU A 110 5.25 10.68 6.87
C LEU A 110 6.51 10.00 6.35
N THR A 111 7.15 9.19 7.18
CA THR A 111 8.29 8.36 6.79
C THR A 111 7.87 6.90 6.86
N LEU A 112 8.08 6.17 5.76
CA LEU A 112 8.03 4.70 5.76
C LEU A 112 9.44 4.17 5.95
N ARG A 113 9.65 3.37 6.99
CA ARG A 113 10.93 2.71 7.26
C ARG A 113 10.77 1.20 7.07
N ALA A 114 11.58 0.61 6.19
CA ALA A 114 11.65 -0.83 6.06
C ALA A 114 12.30 -1.44 7.32
N THR A 115 11.77 -2.57 7.77
CA THR A 115 12.36 -3.36 8.86
C THR A 115 12.34 -4.80 8.39
N ALA A 116 13.51 -5.38 8.15
CA ALA A 116 13.63 -6.76 7.71
C ALA A 116 13.09 -7.69 8.81
N THR A 117 12.16 -8.55 8.44
CA THR A 117 11.48 -9.49 9.34
C THR A 117 11.42 -10.89 8.71
N PRO A 118 12.58 -11.46 8.31
CA PRO A 118 12.61 -12.71 7.57
C PRO A 118 12.05 -13.86 8.40
N GLY A 119 11.38 -14.79 7.74
CA GLY A 119 10.83 -15.98 8.37
C GLY A 119 9.80 -16.65 7.49
N HIS A 120 8.67 -15.98 7.25
CA HIS A 120 7.66 -16.47 6.31
C HIS A 120 8.24 -16.61 4.89
N THR A 121 8.94 -15.57 4.44
CA THR A 121 9.84 -15.60 3.28
C THR A 121 11.19 -14.98 3.65
N PRO A 122 12.27 -15.25 2.88
CA PRO A 122 13.58 -14.67 3.15
C PRO A 122 13.65 -13.14 2.97
N GLU A 123 12.80 -12.57 2.12
CA GLU A 123 12.80 -11.15 1.79
C GLU A 123 11.89 -10.27 2.65
N HIS A 124 11.08 -10.85 3.55
CA HIS A 124 10.18 -10.11 4.44
C HIS A 124 10.94 -9.23 5.46
#